data_AF-A0A2V8L273-F1
#
_entry.id   AF-A0A2V8L273-F1
#
_cell.length_a   1.000
_cell.length_b   1.000
_cell.length_c   1.000
_cell.angle_alpha   90.00
_cell.angle_beta   90.00
_cell.angle_gamma   90.00
#
_symmetry.space_group_name_H-M   'P 1'
#
loop_
_entity.id
_entity.type
_entity.pdbx_description
1 polymer ?
#
loop_
_entity_poly.entity_id
_entity_poly.type
_entity_poly.pdbx_seq_one_letter_code
_entity_poly.pdbx_strand_id
1 'polypeptide(L)'
;MLQTLLPDRFARLNDNETDTRIREARARLGRRLVILGHHYQRDEVIKFADVRGDSFKLAEWAANRKDAEYIVFCGVHFMAESADILSADYQKVVLPDLSAGCSMADMAAVDQVETCWEELERLTPGKIIPITYMNSAATIKAFCGRHGGAVCTSSNAAQVMRWALERSDKILFLPDQHLGRNTAHSLGFRLEEMAVWDPYEELGGNSAETLSNSRIVLWKGHCSVHQRFLPQHVAQLRERHPGIRVISHPECRFEVIQLSDDVGSTEHIIRRLTQSPAGTK
;
A
#
# COMPACT_ATOMS: atom_id res chain seq x y z
N MET A 1 -4.79 -8.22 -20.85
CA MET A 1 -4.67 -9.60 -21.36
C MET A 1 -5.56 -10.47 -20.47
N LEU A 2 -6.55 -11.18 -21.03
CA LEU A 2 -7.43 -12.04 -20.22
C LEU A 2 -6.66 -13.27 -19.73
N GLN A 3 -6.64 -13.51 -18.42
CA GLN A 3 -6.04 -14.71 -17.85
C GLN A 3 -6.75 -15.94 -18.39
N THR A 4 -6.00 -16.95 -18.84
CA THR A 4 -6.57 -18.22 -19.25
C THR A 4 -7.24 -18.90 -18.06
N LEU A 5 -8.47 -19.40 -18.25
CA LEU A 5 -9.18 -20.14 -17.22
C LEU A 5 -8.35 -21.35 -16.74
N LEU A 6 -8.42 -21.62 -15.44
CA LEU A 6 -7.81 -22.81 -14.87
C LEU A 6 -8.40 -24.06 -15.53
N PRO A 7 -7.58 -25.04 -15.92
CA PRO A 7 -8.06 -26.32 -16.42
C PRO A 7 -9.06 -26.98 -15.46
N ASP A 8 -10.11 -27.62 -15.99
CA ASP A 8 -11.19 -28.28 -15.22
C ASP A 8 -10.69 -29.18 -14.08
N ARG A 9 -9.55 -29.85 -14.29
CA ARG A 9 -8.90 -30.71 -13.28
C ARG A 9 -8.44 -30.00 -12.01
N PHE A 10 -8.40 -28.67 -12.01
CA PHE A 10 -8.09 -27.83 -10.86
C PHE A 10 -9.35 -27.16 -10.32
N ALA A 11 -10.26 -26.73 -11.20
CA ALA A 11 -11.51 -26.07 -10.80
C ALA A 11 -12.47 -26.97 -10.00
N ARG A 12 -12.36 -28.29 -10.14
CA ARG A 12 -13.23 -29.28 -9.46
C ARG A 12 -12.63 -29.92 -8.22
N LEU A 13 -11.43 -29.51 -7.80
CA LEU A 13 -10.80 -30.08 -6.62
C LEU A 13 -11.53 -29.63 -5.35
N ASN A 14 -11.67 -30.54 -4.40
CA ASN A 14 -12.02 -30.14 -3.03
C ASN A 14 -10.78 -29.62 -2.27
N ASP A 15 -11.00 -29.07 -1.08
CA ASP A 15 -9.94 -28.44 -0.28
C ASP A 15 -8.81 -29.42 0.09
N ASN A 16 -9.14 -30.67 0.42
CA ASN A 16 -8.13 -31.68 0.78
C ASN A 16 -7.27 -32.10 -0.42
N GLU A 17 -7.89 -32.25 -1.60
CA GLU A 17 -7.17 -32.55 -2.85
C GLU A 17 -6.29 -31.37 -3.27
N THR A 18 -6.79 -30.14 -3.11
CA THR A 18 -6.05 -28.91 -3.37
C THR A 18 -4.83 -28.80 -2.45
N ASP A 19 -5.02 -29.00 -1.15
CA ASP A 19 -3.97 -29.02 -0.15
C ASP A 19 -2.86 -30.02 -0.47
N THR A 20 -3.27 -31.24 -0.83
CA THR A 20 -2.35 -32.33 -1.15
C THR A 20 -1.50 -31.98 -2.37
N ARG A 21 -2.13 -31.47 -3.43
CA ARG A 21 -1.41 -31.05 -4.64
C ARG A 21 -0.47 -29.89 -4.41
N ILE A 22 -0.84 -28.91 -3.59
CA ILE A 22 0.06 -27.80 -3.23
C ILE A 22 1.30 -28.35 -2.50
N ARG A 23 1.11 -29.27 -1.54
CA ARG A 23 2.24 -29.89 -0.81
C ARG A 23 3.14 -30.69 -1.75
N GLU A 24 2.58 -31.49 -2.66
CA GLU A 24 3.34 -32.26 -3.65
C GLU A 24 4.14 -31.35 -4.60
N ALA A 25 3.52 -30.27 -5.10
CA ALA A 25 4.19 -29.31 -5.95
C ALA A 25 5.35 -28.61 -5.21
N ARG A 26 5.13 -28.21 -3.96
CA ARG A 26 6.18 -27.64 -3.09
C ARG A 26 7.33 -28.61 -2.87
N ALA A 27 7.03 -29.87 -2.53
CA ALA A 27 8.05 -30.90 -2.33
C ALA A 27 8.89 -31.13 -3.60
N ARG A 28 8.25 -31.17 -4.78
CA ARG A 28 8.94 -31.37 -6.06
C ARG A 28 9.82 -30.19 -6.45
N LEU A 29 9.39 -28.96 -6.20
CA LEU A 29 10.18 -27.76 -6.53
C LEU A 29 11.24 -27.45 -5.47
N GLY A 30 11.04 -27.89 -4.22
CA GLY A 30 11.97 -27.71 -3.13
C GLY A 30 12.38 -26.23 -2.98
N ARG A 31 13.69 -25.98 -2.87
CA ARG A 31 14.25 -24.63 -2.70
C ARG A 31 14.05 -23.70 -3.90
N ARG A 32 13.69 -24.24 -5.07
CA ARG A 32 13.42 -23.43 -6.28
C ARG A 32 12.10 -22.67 -6.17
N LEU A 33 11.23 -22.96 -5.20
CA LEU A 33 9.95 -22.29 -5.00
C LEU A 33 9.95 -21.51 -3.68
N VAL A 34 9.40 -20.29 -3.73
CA VAL A 34 8.87 -19.58 -2.58
C VAL A 34 7.39 -19.23 -2.81
N ILE A 35 6.61 -19.28 -1.74
CA ILE A 35 5.27 -18.70 -1.65
C ILE A 35 5.29 -17.52 -0.69
N LEU A 36 5.05 -16.32 -1.23
CA LEU A 36 4.93 -15.07 -0.47
C LEU A 36 3.46 -14.80 -0.18
N GLY A 37 3.09 -14.57 1.07
CA GLY A 37 1.69 -14.33 1.47
C GLY A 37 1.49 -13.00 2.18
N HIS A 38 0.61 -12.15 1.64
CA HIS A 38 0.20 -10.94 2.34
C HIS A 38 -0.70 -11.25 3.54
N HIS A 39 -0.64 -10.42 4.58
CA HIS A 39 -1.43 -10.57 5.82
C HIS A 39 -2.95 -10.65 5.61
N TYR A 40 -3.47 -10.19 4.46
CA TYR A 40 -4.91 -10.20 4.13
C TYR A 40 -5.37 -11.46 3.40
N GLN A 41 -4.49 -12.44 3.19
CA GLN A 41 -4.87 -13.71 2.56
C GLN A 41 -5.75 -14.57 3.47
N ARG A 42 -6.60 -15.39 2.85
CA ARG A 42 -7.42 -16.37 3.57
C ARG A 42 -6.55 -17.43 4.24
N ASP A 43 -7.02 -18.01 5.34
CA ASP A 43 -6.29 -19.02 6.12
C ASP A 43 -5.88 -20.24 5.27
N GLU A 44 -6.76 -20.65 4.36
CA GLU A 44 -6.53 -21.73 3.40
C GLU A 44 -5.38 -21.46 2.43
N VAL A 45 -5.02 -20.19 2.18
CA VAL A 45 -3.91 -19.79 1.31
C VAL A 45 -2.66 -19.53 2.15
N ILE A 46 -2.78 -18.69 3.19
CA ILE A 46 -1.65 -18.19 3.98
C ILE A 46 -0.92 -19.30 4.76
N LYS A 47 -1.59 -20.44 5.00
CA LYS A 47 -0.98 -21.65 5.59
C LYS A 47 0.16 -22.22 4.75
N PHE A 48 0.18 -21.95 3.44
CA PHE A 48 1.23 -22.40 2.53
C PHE A 48 2.37 -21.40 2.32
N ALA A 49 2.21 -20.16 2.79
CA ALA A 49 3.23 -19.13 2.63
C ALA A 49 4.50 -19.46 3.43
N ASP A 50 5.65 -19.41 2.75
CA ASP A 50 6.98 -19.48 3.37
C ASP A 50 7.30 -18.20 4.15
N VAL A 51 6.77 -17.07 3.66
CA VAL A 51 6.96 -15.75 4.27
C VAL A 51 5.63 -15.03 4.33
N ARG A 52 5.35 -14.45 5.50
CA ARG A 52 4.19 -13.60 5.75
C ARG A 52 4.64 -12.18 6.09
N GLY A 53 3.99 -11.18 5.49
CA GLY A 53 4.40 -9.80 5.67
C GLY A 53 3.47 -8.77 5.04
N ASP A 54 3.78 -7.51 5.33
CA ASP A 54 3.30 -6.37 4.56
C ASP A 54 4.01 -6.26 3.20
N SER A 55 3.58 -5.33 2.37
CA SER A 55 4.15 -5.13 1.03
C SER A 55 5.65 -4.87 1.03
N PHE A 56 6.18 -4.17 2.05
CA PHE A 56 7.60 -3.82 2.14
C PHE A 56 8.45 -5.08 2.40
N LYS A 57 8.09 -5.84 3.44
CA LYS A 57 8.80 -7.07 3.82
C LYS A 57 8.79 -8.10 2.70
N LEU A 58 7.67 -8.24 1.98
CA LEU A 58 7.57 -9.19 0.87
C LEU A 58 8.43 -8.75 -0.32
N ALA A 59 8.50 -7.46 -0.63
CA ALA A 59 9.36 -6.93 -1.70
C ALA A 59 10.86 -7.09 -1.37
N GLU A 60 11.26 -6.79 -0.14
CA GLU A 60 12.64 -7.00 0.33
C GLU A 60 13.03 -8.48 0.26
N TRP A 61 12.12 -9.37 0.63
CA TRP A 61 12.38 -10.81 0.56
C TRP A 61 12.58 -11.27 -0.89
N ALA A 62 11.69 -10.84 -1.80
CA ALA A 62 11.80 -11.14 -3.23
C ALA A 62 13.15 -10.69 -3.80
N ALA A 63 13.63 -9.50 -3.42
CA ALA A 63 14.92 -8.96 -3.87
C ALA A 63 16.12 -9.81 -3.39
N ASN A 64 16.07 -10.27 -2.13
CA ASN A 64 17.20 -10.90 -1.46
C ASN A 64 17.30 -12.42 -1.66
N ARG A 65 16.24 -13.07 -2.15
CA ARG A 65 16.22 -14.53 -2.27
C ARG A 65 16.63 -15.03 -3.66
N LYS A 66 17.93 -15.21 -3.86
CA LYS A 66 18.49 -15.65 -5.14
C LYS A 66 18.42 -17.16 -5.39
N ASP A 67 18.13 -18.02 -4.41
CA ASP A 67 18.04 -19.47 -4.62
C ASP A 67 16.66 -19.94 -5.14
N ALA A 68 15.65 -19.08 -5.14
CA ALA A 68 14.33 -19.38 -5.69
C ALA A 68 14.25 -19.03 -7.18
N GLU A 69 13.77 -19.95 -8.01
CA GLU A 69 13.47 -19.73 -9.43
C GLU A 69 12.00 -19.31 -9.63
N TYR A 70 11.10 -19.73 -8.75
CA TYR A 70 9.67 -19.45 -8.82
C TYR A 70 9.22 -18.72 -7.56
N ILE A 71 8.59 -17.56 -7.75
CA ILE A 71 8.02 -16.75 -6.67
C ILE A 71 6.50 -16.70 -6.89
N VAL A 72 5.74 -17.44 -6.09
CA VAL A 72 4.27 -17.34 -6.11
C VAL A 72 3.85 -16.25 -5.14
N PHE A 73 3.27 -15.17 -5.66
CA PHE A 73 2.87 -14.02 -4.87
C PHE A 73 1.36 -14.10 -4.55
N CYS A 74 1.03 -14.55 -3.35
CA CYS A 74 -0.34 -14.54 -2.81
C CYS A 74 -0.67 -13.15 -2.27
N GLY A 75 -0.99 -12.24 -3.18
CA GLY A 75 -1.33 -10.84 -2.92
C GLY A 75 -2.13 -10.25 -4.07
N VAL A 76 -1.87 -8.99 -4.40
CA VAL A 76 -2.53 -8.26 -5.51
C VAL A 76 -1.51 -7.82 -6.56
N HIS A 77 -2.00 -7.41 -7.73
CA HIS A 77 -1.23 -7.16 -8.94
C HIS A 77 0.02 -6.31 -8.73
N PHE A 78 -0.13 -5.10 -8.17
CA PHE A 78 1.00 -4.19 -7.98
C PHE A 78 2.09 -4.74 -7.05
N MET A 79 1.73 -5.64 -6.11
CA MET A 79 2.70 -6.25 -5.21
C MET A 79 3.54 -7.28 -5.96
N ALA A 80 2.88 -8.10 -6.80
CA ALA A 80 3.55 -9.05 -7.67
C ALA A 80 4.44 -8.33 -8.70
N GLU A 81 3.97 -7.24 -9.32
CA GLU A 81 4.80 -6.39 -10.20
C GLU A 81 6.04 -5.87 -9.49
N SER A 82 5.91 -5.43 -8.24
CA SER A 82 7.05 -4.91 -7.49
C SER A 82 8.06 -6.01 -7.13
N ALA A 83 7.57 -7.22 -6.83
CA ALA A 83 8.44 -8.38 -6.64
C ALA A 83 9.15 -8.76 -7.94
N ASP A 84 8.47 -8.68 -9.08
CA ASP A 84 9.03 -8.94 -10.41
C ASP A 84 10.15 -7.96 -10.76
N ILE A 85 9.90 -6.65 -10.58
CA ILE A 85 10.88 -5.57 -10.77
C ILE A 85 12.17 -5.77 -9.94
N LEU A 86 12.04 -6.30 -8.72
CA LEU A 86 13.17 -6.50 -7.81
C LEU A 86 13.85 -7.88 -7.92
N SER A 87 13.20 -8.82 -8.61
CA SER A 87 13.71 -10.17 -8.79
C SER A 87 14.81 -10.22 -9.87
N ALA A 88 15.61 -11.28 -9.87
CA ALA A 88 16.61 -11.49 -10.93
C ALA A 88 15.96 -12.07 -12.20
N ASP A 89 16.56 -11.83 -13.37
CA ASP A 89 16.01 -12.21 -14.69
C ASP A 89 15.58 -13.68 -14.86
N TYR A 90 16.19 -14.61 -14.10
CA TYR A 90 15.84 -16.04 -14.14
C TYR A 90 14.66 -16.40 -13.24
N GLN A 91 14.29 -15.51 -12.30
CA GLN A 91 13.19 -15.71 -11.38
C GLN A 91 11.88 -15.42 -12.10
N LYS A 92 10.87 -16.26 -11.82
CA LYS A 92 9.54 -16.13 -12.40
C LYS A 92 8.56 -15.77 -11.29
N VAL A 93 8.04 -14.55 -11.34
CA VAL A 93 6.97 -14.12 -10.43
C VAL A 93 5.62 -14.53 -11.01
N VAL A 94 4.84 -15.24 -10.19
CA VAL A 94 3.52 -15.75 -10.55
C VAL A 94 2.49 -15.16 -9.61
N LEU A 95 1.57 -14.38 -10.17
CA LEU A 95 0.33 -13.98 -9.50
C LEU A 95 -0.77 -15.00 -9.85
N PRO A 96 -1.32 -15.75 -8.88
CA PRO A 96 -2.29 -16.81 -9.16
C PRO A 96 -3.55 -16.32 -9.88
N ASP A 97 -3.98 -15.09 -9.59
CA ASP A 97 -5.17 -14.46 -10.17
C ASP A 97 -4.83 -13.03 -10.62
N LEU A 98 -4.79 -12.80 -11.92
CA LEU A 98 -4.48 -11.49 -12.50
C LEU A 98 -5.59 -10.46 -12.26
N SER A 99 -6.79 -10.91 -11.86
CA SER A 99 -7.88 -10.03 -11.46
C SER A 99 -7.78 -9.57 -10.00
N ALA A 100 -6.82 -10.09 -9.22
CA ALA A 100 -6.54 -9.65 -7.87
C ALA A 100 -5.94 -8.23 -7.87
N GLY A 101 -6.81 -7.23 -7.98
CA GLY A 101 -6.45 -5.82 -8.05
C GLY A 101 -6.59 -5.10 -6.71
N CYS A 102 -6.24 -3.82 -6.72
CA CYS A 102 -6.51 -2.90 -5.63
C CYS A 102 -7.13 -1.65 -6.23
N SER A 103 -8.40 -1.42 -5.93
CA SER A 103 -9.15 -0.29 -6.51
C SER A 103 -8.44 1.04 -6.31
N MET A 104 -7.73 1.21 -5.21
CA MET A 104 -6.95 2.41 -4.91
C MET A 104 -5.71 2.58 -5.80
N ALA A 105 -5.03 1.49 -6.16
CA ALA A 105 -3.89 1.56 -7.07
C ALA A 105 -4.31 2.05 -8.48
N ASP A 106 -5.55 1.75 -8.86
CA ASP A 106 -6.16 2.16 -10.13
C ASP A 106 -6.73 3.60 -10.10
N MET A 107 -6.73 4.27 -8.94
CA MET A 107 -7.25 5.65 -8.81
C MET A 107 -6.27 6.72 -9.31
N ALA A 108 -5.04 6.36 -9.66
CA ALA A 108 -4.05 7.27 -10.24
C ALA A 108 -3.55 6.70 -11.57
N ALA A 109 -4.10 7.21 -12.67
CA ALA A 109 -3.61 6.90 -14.01
C ALA A 109 -2.40 7.79 -14.35
N VAL A 110 -1.43 7.24 -15.10
CA VAL A 110 -0.14 7.91 -15.33
C VAL A 110 -0.28 9.20 -16.13
N ASP A 111 -1.18 9.23 -17.10
CA ASP A 111 -1.54 10.40 -17.89
C ASP A 111 -2.11 11.53 -17.02
N GLN A 112 -3.00 11.20 -16.09
CA GLN A 112 -3.55 12.16 -15.14
C GLN A 112 -2.47 12.70 -14.19
N VAL A 113 -1.55 11.84 -13.74
CA VAL A 113 -0.44 12.24 -12.88
C VAL A 113 0.55 13.14 -13.63
N GLU A 114 0.83 12.87 -14.91
CA GLU A 114 1.66 13.73 -15.76
C GLU A 114 1.03 15.11 -15.94
N THR A 115 -0.28 15.20 -16.21
CA THR A 115 -0.99 16.49 -16.25
C THR A 115 -0.93 17.25 -14.92
N CYS A 116 -1.16 16.55 -13.79
CA CYS A 116 -1.02 17.15 -12.46
C CYS A 116 0.40 17.69 -12.24
N TRP A 117 1.41 16.92 -12.64
CA TRP A 117 2.81 17.29 -12.49
C TRP A 117 3.17 18.56 -13.23
N GLU A 118 2.77 18.69 -14.51
CA GLU A 118 3.01 19.87 -15.33
C GLU A 118 2.40 21.14 -14.69
N GLU A 119 1.17 21.04 -14.17
CA GLU A 119 0.51 22.15 -13.47
C GLU A 119 1.22 22.52 -12.18
N LEU A 120 1.65 21.53 -11.39
CA LEU A 120 2.39 21.77 -10.17
C LEU A 120 3.76 22.40 -10.44
N GLU A 121 4.50 21.95 -11.46
CA GLU A 121 5.78 22.55 -11.86
C GLU A 121 5.61 24.01 -12.27
N ARG A 122 4.52 24.35 -12.97
CA ARG A 122 4.21 25.73 -13.36
C ARG A 122 3.92 26.62 -12.16
N LEU A 123 3.22 26.09 -11.15
CA LEU A 123 2.76 26.85 -9.98
C LEU A 123 3.75 26.83 -8.80
N THR A 124 4.75 25.96 -8.86
CA THR A 124 5.75 25.76 -7.80
C THR A 124 7.11 26.23 -8.29
N PRO A 125 7.63 27.38 -7.82
CA PRO A 125 8.95 27.86 -8.24
C PRO A 125 10.12 27.01 -7.70
N GLY A 126 9.85 26.11 -6.75
CA GLY A 126 10.81 25.26 -6.08
C GLY A 126 10.77 23.80 -6.53
N LYS A 127 11.57 22.96 -5.87
CA LYS A 127 11.66 21.54 -6.19
C LYS A 127 10.44 20.77 -5.67
N ILE A 128 9.83 19.96 -6.54
CA ILE A 128 8.77 19.02 -6.16
C ILE A 128 9.39 17.62 -6.08
N ILE A 129 9.01 16.83 -5.07
CA ILE A 129 9.36 15.40 -5.01
C ILE A 129 8.07 14.58 -4.97
N PRO A 130 7.84 13.68 -5.94
CA PRO A 130 6.70 12.76 -5.88
C PRO A 130 7.02 11.57 -4.98
N ILE A 131 6.05 11.20 -4.16
CA ILE A 131 6.08 9.98 -3.36
C ILE A 131 4.84 9.18 -3.74
N THR A 132 5.02 7.92 -4.11
CA THR A 132 3.88 7.02 -4.31
C THR A 132 3.88 5.93 -3.25
N TYR A 133 2.69 5.62 -2.74
CA TYR A 133 2.47 4.44 -1.95
C TYR A 133 2.66 3.20 -2.82
N MET A 134 3.13 2.10 -2.23
CA MET A 134 3.35 0.82 -2.88
C MET A 134 2.11 0.32 -3.65
N ASN A 135 0.92 0.65 -3.13
CA ASN A 135 -0.38 0.41 -3.74
C ASN A 135 -0.62 1.39 -4.90
N SER A 136 0.16 1.23 -5.97
CA SER A 136 0.16 2.03 -7.19
C SER A 136 0.63 1.18 -8.37
N ALA A 137 0.27 1.52 -9.60
CA ALA A 137 0.78 0.83 -10.79
C ALA A 137 2.31 1.00 -10.94
N ALA A 138 2.96 0.04 -11.60
CA ALA A 138 4.39 0.14 -11.95
C ALA A 138 4.73 1.42 -12.74
N THR A 139 3.82 1.91 -13.58
CA THR A 139 3.98 3.18 -14.32
C THR A 139 4.10 4.39 -13.41
N ILE A 140 3.35 4.44 -12.30
CA ILE A 140 3.40 5.50 -11.30
C ILE A 140 4.71 5.42 -10.49
N LYS A 141 5.18 4.20 -10.19
CA LYS A 141 6.50 3.99 -9.56
C LYS A 141 7.62 4.50 -10.47
N ALA A 142 7.55 4.17 -11.77
CA ALA A 142 8.50 4.64 -12.77
C ALA A 142 8.47 6.17 -12.91
N PHE A 143 7.28 6.77 -12.93
CA PHE A 143 7.11 8.23 -12.88
C PHE A 143 7.82 8.82 -11.66
N CYS A 144 7.55 8.31 -10.45
CA CYS A 144 8.22 8.82 -9.25
C CYS A 144 9.74 8.70 -9.35
N GLY A 145 10.26 7.56 -9.81
CA GLY A 145 11.69 7.35 -10.02
C GLY A 145 12.32 8.35 -10.99
N ARG A 146 11.68 8.66 -12.13
CA ARG A 146 12.17 9.63 -13.11
C ARG A 146 12.27 11.05 -12.55
N HIS A 147 11.36 11.42 -11.65
CA HIS A 147 11.31 12.75 -11.02
C HIS A 147 12.06 12.82 -9.68
N GLY A 148 12.98 11.88 -9.42
CA GLY A 148 13.79 11.87 -8.19
C GLY A 148 12.98 11.60 -6.91
N GLY A 149 11.83 10.96 -7.07
CA GLY A 149 10.89 10.56 -6.04
C GLY A 149 11.18 9.20 -5.41
N ALA A 150 10.21 8.70 -4.65
CA ALA A 150 10.35 7.45 -3.93
C ALA A 150 9.02 6.67 -3.83
N VAL A 151 9.15 5.36 -3.59
CA VAL A 151 8.02 4.50 -3.20
C VAL A 151 8.02 4.34 -1.69
N CYS A 152 6.87 4.41 -1.05
CA CYS A 152 6.71 4.18 0.38
C CYS A 152 5.67 3.09 0.68
N THR A 153 5.59 2.68 1.94
CA THR A 153 4.53 1.83 2.51
C THR A 153 3.96 2.50 3.76
N SER A 154 2.84 2.01 4.31
CA SER A 154 2.33 2.49 5.60
C SER A 154 3.34 2.30 6.75
N SER A 155 4.31 1.38 6.61
CA SER A 155 5.36 1.14 7.59
C SER A 155 6.51 2.18 7.54
N ASN A 156 6.78 2.81 6.39
CA ASN A 156 7.91 3.73 6.23
C ASN A 156 7.54 5.12 5.65
N ALA A 157 6.26 5.41 5.43
CA ALA A 157 5.79 6.68 4.84
C ALA A 157 6.35 7.92 5.56
N ALA A 158 6.39 7.91 6.90
CA ALA A 158 6.94 9.03 7.67
C ALA A 158 8.44 9.26 7.41
N GLN A 159 9.23 8.19 7.24
CA GLN A 159 10.65 8.29 6.95
C GLN A 159 10.89 8.82 5.53
N VAL A 160 10.14 8.30 4.55
CA VAL A 160 10.23 8.74 3.15
C VAL A 160 9.77 10.19 3.00
N MET A 161 8.69 10.58 3.69
CA MET A 161 8.20 11.96 3.67
C MET A 161 9.20 12.93 4.30
N ARG A 162 9.83 12.60 5.43
CA ARG A 162 10.93 13.42 5.99
C ARG A 162 12.09 13.58 5.00
N TRP A 163 12.54 12.48 4.40
CA TRP A 163 13.59 12.49 3.38
C TRP A 163 13.25 13.43 2.21
N ALA A 164 12.01 13.40 1.73
CA ALA A 164 11.56 14.25 0.64
C ALA A 164 11.48 15.72 1.06
N LEU A 165 10.92 16.02 2.23
CA LEU A 165 10.79 17.39 2.76
C LEU A 165 12.14 18.08 2.98
N GLU A 166 13.19 17.33 3.33
CA GLU A 166 14.56 17.86 3.42
C GLU A 166 15.16 18.25 2.05
N ARG A 167 14.55 17.81 0.94
CA ARG A 167 15.09 17.89 -0.42
C ARG A 167 14.15 18.58 -1.39
N SER A 168 12.99 19.04 -0.93
CA SER A 168 11.95 19.62 -1.77
C SER A 168 11.18 20.74 -1.05
N ASP A 169 10.60 21.61 -1.85
CA ASP A 169 9.68 22.65 -1.43
C ASP A 169 8.24 22.15 -1.37
N LYS A 170 7.95 21.08 -2.13
CA LYS A 170 6.63 20.48 -2.21
C LYS A 170 6.72 18.98 -2.38
N ILE A 171 5.73 18.26 -1.87
CA ILE A 171 5.54 16.83 -2.10
C ILE A 171 4.25 16.60 -2.87
N LEU A 172 4.30 15.77 -3.91
CA LEU A 172 3.10 15.15 -4.49
C LEU A 172 2.99 13.73 -3.92
N PHE A 173 1.95 13.45 -3.14
CA PHE A 173 1.74 12.14 -2.51
C PHE A 173 0.61 11.37 -3.22
N LEU A 174 0.92 10.19 -3.73
CA LEU A 174 0.04 9.35 -4.54
C LEU A 174 -0.18 7.97 -3.89
N PRO A 175 -1.25 7.23 -4.23
CA PRO A 175 -2.56 7.77 -4.59
C PRO A 175 -3.42 8.05 -3.35
N ASP A 176 -3.03 7.60 -2.15
CA ASP A 176 -3.89 7.65 -0.95
C ASP A 176 -3.74 8.98 -0.19
N GLN A 177 -4.78 9.83 -0.26
CA GLN A 177 -4.81 11.09 0.48
C GLN A 177 -4.77 10.93 1.99
N HIS A 178 -5.31 9.85 2.54
CA HIS A 178 -5.39 9.65 3.98
C HIS A 178 -4.05 9.22 4.53
N LEU A 179 -3.37 8.26 3.89
CA LEU A 179 -2.01 7.89 4.25
C LEU A 179 -1.10 9.13 4.21
N GLY A 180 -1.14 9.90 3.12
CA GLY A 180 -0.35 11.12 2.97
C GLY A 180 -0.68 12.16 4.05
N ARG A 181 -1.97 12.49 4.24
CA ARG A 181 -2.45 13.47 5.22
C ARG A 181 -2.09 13.09 6.65
N ASN A 182 -2.40 11.86 7.05
CA ASN A 182 -2.17 11.39 8.42
C ASN A 182 -0.67 11.31 8.71
N THR A 183 0.13 10.89 7.73
CA THR A 183 1.60 10.90 7.85
C THR A 183 2.11 12.33 8.01
N ALA A 184 1.71 13.25 7.14
CA ALA A 184 2.14 14.64 7.20
C ALA A 184 1.74 15.32 8.51
N HIS A 185 0.51 15.08 8.97
CA HIS A 185 0.03 15.62 10.23
C HIS A 185 0.85 15.09 11.42
N SER A 186 1.20 13.81 11.42
CA SER A 186 2.08 13.23 12.46
C SER A 186 3.49 13.83 12.46
N LEU A 187 3.91 14.46 11.35
CA LEU A 187 5.18 15.17 11.23
C LEU A 187 5.06 16.67 11.57
N GLY A 188 3.89 17.14 11.98
CA GLY A 188 3.66 18.52 12.44
C GLY A 188 3.08 19.48 11.40
N PHE A 189 2.73 19.01 10.20
CA PHE A 189 2.09 19.85 9.18
C PHE A 189 0.61 20.05 9.48
N ARG A 190 0.13 21.28 9.31
CA ARG A 190 -1.30 21.61 9.48
C ARG A 190 -2.08 21.25 8.21
N LEU A 191 -3.39 21.06 8.36
CA LEU A 191 -4.25 20.65 7.23
C LEU A 191 -4.29 21.71 6.13
N GLU A 192 -4.14 23.00 6.47
CA GLU A 192 -4.12 24.11 5.51
C GLU A 192 -2.84 24.12 4.66
N GLU A 193 -1.80 23.40 5.08
CA GLU A 193 -0.57 23.21 4.30
C GLU A 193 -0.69 22.04 3.32
N MET A 194 -1.87 21.42 3.23
CA MET A 194 -2.13 20.27 2.38
C MET A 194 -3.27 20.57 1.40
N ALA A 195 -3.01 20.41 0.10
CA ALA A 195 -4.03 20.48 -0.95
C ALA A 195 -4.42 19.07 -1.39
N VAL A 196 -5.70 18.85 -1.73
CA VAL A 196 -6.15 17.57 -2.31
C VAL A 196 -6.37 17.76 -3.80
N TRP A 197 -5.72 16.95 -4.62
CA TRP A 197 -5.84 16.99 -6.07
C TRP A 197 -6.85 15.95 -6.57
N ASP A 198 -7.98 16.42 -7.11
CA ASP A 198 -8.92 15.60 -7.87
C ASP A 198 -8.56 15.60 -9.37
N PRO A 199 -8.14 14.47 -9.97
CA PRO A 199 -7.74 14.44 -11.37
C PRO A 199 -8.86 14.76 -12.37
N TYR A 200 -10.12 14.84 -11.92
CA TYR A 200 -11.27 15.15 -12.76
C TYR A 200 -11.68 16.63 -12.73
N GLU A 201 -10.98 17.45 -11.94
CA GLU A 201 -11.29 18.88 -11.76
C GLU A 201 -10.13 19.75 -12.26
N GLU A 202 -10.44 20.96 -12.73
CA GLU A 202 -9.41 21.94 -13.11
C GLU A 202 -8.55 22.28 -11.89
N LEU A 203 -7.21 22.27 -12.06
CA LEU A 203 -6.24 22.45 -10.97
C LEU A 203 -6.51 21.55 -9.74
N GLY A 204 -7.04 20.35 -9.98
CA GLY A 204 -7.36 19.42 -8.90
C GLY A 204 -8.53 19.86 -8.01
N GLY A 205 -9.32 20.84 -8.43
CA GLY A 205 -10.35 21.49 -7.62
C GLY A 205 -9.81 22.57 -6.67
N ASN A 206 -8.58 23.06 -6.90
CA ASN A 206 -7.92 24.06 -6.07
C ASN A 206 -7.69 25.37 -6.84
N SER A 207 -7.50 26.47 -6.12
CA SER A 207 -6.97 27.69 -6.72
C SER A 207 -5.45 27.57 -6.91
N ALA A 208 -4.90 28.34 -7.87
CA ALA A 208 -3.46 28.46 -8.06
C ALA A 208 -2.73 28.91 -6.78
N GLU A 209 -3.36 29.80 -6.00
CA GLU A 209 -2.83 30.28 -4.71
C GLU A 209 -2.76 29.14 -3.68
N THR A 210 -3.81 28.34 -3.53
CA THR A 210 -3.82 27.17 -2.63
C THR A 210 -2.73 26.17 -3.01
N LEU A 211 -2.61 25.86 -4.30
CA LEU A 211 -1.58 24.94 -4.78
C LEU A 211 -0.18 25.50 -4.53
N SER A 212 0.07 26.78 -4.79
CA SER A 212 1.38 27.39 -4.55
C SER A 212 1.76 27.37 -3.07
N ASN A 213 0.82 27.72 -2.18
CA ASN A 213 1.04 27.83 -0.73
C ASN A 213 1.10 26.48 0.01
N SER A 214 0.52 25.41 -0.54
CA SER A 214 0.58 24.08 0.08
C SER A 214 2.01 23.54 0.16
N ARG A 215 2.37 22.79 1.21
CA ARG A 215 3.63 22.04 1.26
C ARG A 215 3.48 20.63 0.70
N ILE A 216 2.25 20.10 0.73
CA ILE A 216 1.95 18.73 0.31
C ILE A 216 0.68 18.76 -0.55
N VAL A 217 0.75 18.13 -1.71
CA VAL A 217 -0.39 17.87 -2.59
C VAL A 217 -0.71 16.38 -2.50
N LEU A 218 -1.95 16.06 -2.15
CA LEU A 218 -2.44 14.72 -1.88
C LEU A 218 -3.36 14.29 -3.01
N TRP A 219 -3.06 13.18 -3.69
CA TRP A 219 -3.97 12.65 -4.69
C TRP A 219 -5.29 12.18 -4.06
N LYS A 220 -6.43 12.48 -4.68
CA LYS A 220 -7.77 12.11 -4.17
C LYS A 220 -8.10 10.61 -4.32
N GLY A 221 -7.13 9.72 -4.14
CA GLY A 221 -7.36 8.27 -4.00
C GLY A 221 -7.54 7.87 -2.53
N HIS A 222 -8.15 6.71 -2.30
CA HIS A 222 -8.39 6.19 -0.96
C HIS A 222 -8.67 4.68 -0.98
N CYS A 223 -8.41 4.00 0.14
CA CYS A 223 -8.78 2.61 0.30
C CYS A 223 -10.26 2.44 0.71
N SER A 224 -11.08 1.84 -0.15
CA SER A 224 -12.52 1.64 0.08
C SER A 224 -12.82 0.84 1.36
N VAL A 225 -11.92 -0.08 1.76
CA VAL A 225 -12.05 -0.84 3.01
C VAL A 225 -11.89 0.07 4.22
N HIS A 226 -10.82 0.88 4.25
CA HIS A 226 -10.55 1.76 5.39
C HIS A 226 -11.52 2.94 5.48
N GLN A 227 -12.17 3.32 4.38
CA GLN A 227 -13.22 4.35 4.36
C GLN A 227 -14.55 3.90 4.99
N ARG A 228 -14.71 2.60 5.30
CA ARG A 228 -15.89 2.09 6.02
C ARG A 228 -15.86 2.40 7.51
N PHE A 229 -14.68 2.72 8.06
CA PHE A 229 -14.56 3.09 9.47
C PHE A 229 -14.90 4.57 9.65
N LEU A 230 -15.80 4.85 10.58
CA LEU A 230 -16.28 6.19 10.88
C LEU A 230 -16.01 6.52 12.36
N PRO A 231 -15.89 7.81 12.73
CA PRO A 231 -15.72 8.25 14.11
C PRO A 231 -16.75 7.65 15.09
N GLN A 232 -17.99 7.46 14.61
CA GLN A 232 -19.09 6.88 15.38
C GLN A 232 -18.79 5.43 15.80
N HIS A 233 -18.08 4.65 14.97
CA HIS A 233 -17.69 3.28 15.34
C HIS A 233 -16.72 3.27 16.52
N VAL A 234 -15.76 4.21 16.55
CA VAL A 234 -14.83 4.36 17.67
C VAL A 234 -15.57 4.74 18.94
N ALA A 235 -16.47 5.72 18.85
CA ALA A 235 -17.29 6.16 19.99
C ALA A 235 -18.15 5.01 20.56
N GLN A 236 -18.85 4.27 19.69
CA GLN A 236 -19.69 3.14 20.08
C GLN A 236 -18.88 2.01 20.73
N LEU A 237 -17.67 1.73 20.24
CA LEU A 237 -16.81 0.71 20.82
C LEU A 237 -16.33 1.11 22.22
N ARG A 238 -15.95 2.38 22.42
CA ARG A 238 -15.53 2.89 23.74
C ARG A 238 -16.68 2.90 24.75
N GLU A 239 -17.91 3.17 24.31
CA GLU A 239 -19.11 3.08 25.15
C GLU A 239 -19.40 1.64 25.58
N ARG A 240 -19.36 0.69 24.62
CA ARG A 240 -19.62 -0.73 24.90
C ARG A 240 -18.51 -1.41 25.70
N HIS A 241 -17.29 -0.96 25.51
CA HIS A 241 -16.10 -1.54 26.13
C HIS A 241 -15.25 -0.43 26.77
N PRO A 242 -15.62 0.03 27.98
CA PRO A 242 -14.83 1.02 28.69
C PRO A 242 -13.38 0.56 28.91
N GLY A 243 -12.44 1.43 28.59
CA GLY A 243 -11.00 1.19 28.76
C GLY A 243 -10.31 0.45 27.61
N ILE A 244 -10.98 0.22 26.47
CA ILE A 244 -10.31 -0.33 25.28
C ILE A 244 -9.28 0.63 24.70
N ARG A 245 -8.25 0.05 24.09
CA ARG A 245 -7.37 0.75 23.15
C ARG A 245 -7.80 0.53 21.70
N VAL A 246 -7.84 1.61 20.94
CA VAL A 246 -8.17 1.62 19.51
C VAL A 246 -6.91 1.88 18.71
N ILE A 247 -6.51 0.90 17.88
CA ILE A 247 -5.37 1.03 16.97
C ILE A 247 -5.91 1.04 15.53
N SER A 248 -5.58 2.07 14.75
CA SER A 248 -6.08 2.24 13.38
C SER A 248 -4.97 2.16 12.34
N HIS A 249 -5.32 1.75 11.12
CA HIS A 249 -4.43 1.84 9.97
C HIS A 249 -4.39 3.29 9.43
N PRO A 250 -3.24 3.84 9.00
CA PRO A 250 -3.14 5.23 8.54
C PRO A 250 -3.89 5.55 7.24
N GLU A 251 -4.48 4.56 6.57
CA GLU A 251 -5.41 4.75 5.43
C GLU A 251 -6.83 5.15 5.88
N CYS A 252 -7.12 5.09 7.19
CA CYS A 252 -8.40 5.56 7.74
C CYS A 252 -8.53 7.09 7.63
N ARG A 253 -9.77 7.56 7.66
CA ARG A 253 -10.08 8.99 7.65
C ARG A 253 -9.40 9.72 8.81
N PHE A 254 -9.09 11.00 8.59
CA PHE A 254 -8.38 11.82 9.56
C PHE A 254 -9.09 11.82 10.92
N GLU A 255 -10.42 11.93 10.93
CA GLU A 255 -11.25 11.97 12.14
C GLU A 255 -11.21 10.65 12.91
N VAL A 256 -11.06 9.51 12.22
CA VAL A 256 -10.89 8.19 12.88
C VAL A 256 -9.50 8.11 13.51
N ILE A 257 -8.49 8.59 12.80
CA ILE A 257 -7.11 8.65 13.31
C ILE A 257 -7.03 9.51 14.58
N GLN A 258 -7.67 10.68 14.60
CA GLN A 258 -7.67 11.55 15.79
C GLN A 258 -8.33 10.92 17.03
N LEU A 259 -9.19 9.91 16.85
CA LEU A 259 -9.85 9.19 17.95
C LEU A 259 -9.13 7.89 18.36
N SER A 260 -8.08 7.52 17.63
CA SER A 260 -7.30 6.30 17.85
C SER A 260 -6.21 6.54 18.88
N ASP A 261 -5.94 5.53 19.72
CA ASP A 261 -4.88 5.58 20.72
C ASP A 261 -3.50 5.26 20.13
N ASP A 262 -3.48 4.63 18.96
CA ASP A 262 -2.26 4.30 18.22
C ASP A 262 -2.56 4.14 16.72
N VAL A 263 -1.55 4.32 15.88
CA VAL A 263 -1.69 4.30 14.42
C VAL A 263 -0.49 3.63 13.78
N GLY A 264 -0.74 2.68 12.88
CA GLY A 264 0.35 2.07 12.13
C GLY A 264 -0.09 1.05 11.09
N SER A 265 0.89 0.55 10.35
CA SER A 265 0.69 -0.56 9.42
C SER A 265 0.19 -1.83 10.12
N THR A 266 -0.26 -2.81 9.34
CA THR A 266 -0.66 -4.12 9.87
C THR A 266 0.45 -4.77 10.71
N GLU A 267 1.71 -4.64 10.31
CA GLU A 267 2.85 -5.14 11.08
C GLU A 267 3.00 -4.40 12.41
N HIS A 268 2.80 -3.08 12.43
CA HIS A 268 2.76 -2.31 13.67
C HIS A 268 1.64 -2.81 14.59
N ILE A 269 0.42 -3.01 14.06
CA ILE A 269 -0.74 -3.48 14.83
C ILE A 269 -0.43 -4.85 15.45
N ILE A 270 0.06 -5.80 14.66
CA ILE A 270 0.44 -7.15 15.14
C ILE A 270 1.51 -7.05 16.25
N ARG A 271 2.54 -6.22 16.04
CA ARG A 271 3.60 -6.01 17.04
C ARG A 271 3.02 -5.46 18.34
N ARG A 272 2.12 -4.47 18.28
CA ARG A 272 1.49 -3.88 19.47
C ARG A 272 0.62 -4.86 20.22
N LEU A 273 -0.16 -5.68 19.50
CA LEU A 273 -0.97 -6.73 20.11
C LEU A 273 -0.09 -7.78 20.81
N THR A 274 1.00 -8.20 20.16
CA THR A 274 1.92 -9.21 20.68
C THR A 274 2.71 -8.72 21.90
N GLN A 275 3.02 -7.41 21.96
CA GLN A 275 3.75 -6.78 23.07
C GLN A 275 2.85 -6.29 24.20
N SER A 276 1.53 -6.33 24.03
CA SER A 276 0.59 -5.88 25.04
C SER A 276 0.57 -6.85 26.24
N PRO A 277 0.58 -6.34 27.49
CA PRO A 277 0.41 -7.18 28.66
C PRO A 277 -0.88 -8.02 28.61
N ALA A 278 -0.86 -9.19 29.22
CA ALA A 278 -2.06 -10.01 29.36
C ALA A 278 -3.18 -9.22 30.07
N GLY A 279 -4.40 -9.29 29.53
CA GLY A 279 -5.54 -8.54 30.06
C GLY A 279 -5.66 -7.10 29.56
N THR A 280 -4.77 -6.65 28.65
CA THR A 280 -4.97 -5.38 27.92
C THR A 280 -6.27 -5.44 27.13
N LYS A 281 -7.07 -4.37 27.25
CA LYS A 281 -8.33 -4.18 26.52
C LYS A 281 -8.14 -3.20 25.38
#